data_AF-A0A0D6KXG3-F1
#
_entry.id   AF-A0A0D6KXG3-F1
#
_cell.length_a   1.000
_cell.length_b   1.000
_cell.length_c   1.000
_cell.angle_alpha   90.00
_cell.angle_beta   90.00
_cell.angle_gamma   90.00
#
_symmetry.space_group_name_H-M   'P 1'
#
loop_
_entity.id
_entity.type
_entity.pdbx_description
1 polymer ?
#
loop_
_entity_poly.entity_id
_entity_poly.type
_entity_poly.pdbx_seq_one_letter_code
_entity_poly.pdbx_strand_id
1 'polypeptide(L)' 'MKKGIHESWCDNPTGLFINRCKSGAKGNNTVTSNVSTWFEWARKQRIVIAMFGSVVFTPDGDAVEVQEMMRRYPVN' A
#
# COMPACT_ATOMS: atom_id res chain seq x y z
N MET A 1 35.88 -2.91 9.17
CA MET A 1 35.14 -1.63 9.19
C MET A 1 34.01 -1.69 8.18
N LYS A 2 32.74 -1.68 8.60
CA LYS A 2 31.58 -1.64 7.70
C LYS A 2 30.91 -0.28 7.90
N LYS A 3 31.04 0.60 6.90
CA LYS A 3 30.48 1.96 6.92
C LYS A 3 28.95 1.87 6.97
N GLY A 4 28.37 2.60 7.92
CA GLY A 4 26.93 2.76 8.09
C GLY A 4 26.31 3.34 6.83
N ILE A 5 25.32 2.63 6.32
CA ILE A 5 24.41 3.13 5.29
C ILE A 5 23.38 3.95 6.04
N HIS A 6 23.41 5.26 5.83
CA HIS A 6 22.45 6.22 6.36
C HIS A 6 21.05 5.83 5.84
N GLU A 7 20.22 5.29 6.72
CA GLU A 7 18.82 4.94 6.45
C GLU A 7 18.00 6.23 6.31
N SER A 8 17.96 6.77 5.08
CA SER A 8 16.90 7.69 4.66
C SER A 8 15.62 6.87 4.44
N TRP A 9 15.06 6.36 5.53
CA TRP A 9 13.88 5.47 5.55
C TRP A 9 12.57 6.17 5.92
N CYS A 10 12.56 7.50 6.10
CA CYS A 10 11.42 8.20 6.72
C CYS A 10 10.83 9.40 5.95
N ASP A 11 11.11 9.59 4.66
CA ASP A 11 10.59 10.76 3.91
C ASP A 11 9.71 10.38 2.70
N ASN A 12 8.79 9.42 2.87
CA ASN A 12 7.66 9.27 1.94
C ASN A 12 6.35 9.67 2.63
N PRO A 13 5.82 10.90 2.39
CA PRO A 13 4.56 11.36 2.98
C PRO A 13 3.32 10.59 2.48
N THR A 14 3.51 9.65 1.54
CA THR A 14 2.42 8.91 0.90
C THR A 14 2.12 7.57 1.59
N GLY A 15 2.88 7.16 2.61
CA GLY A 15 2.60 5.92 3.35
C GLY A 15 2.68 4.64 2.49
N LEU A 16 3.33 4.71 1.33
CA LEU A 16 3.54 3.55 0.45
C LEU A 16 4.70 2.72 1.00
N PHE A 17 4.38 1.69 1.77
CA PHE A 17 5.37 0.76 2.31
C PHE A 17 5.81 -0.23 1.23
N ILE A 18 7.00 -0.02 0.64
CA ILE A 18 7.69 -1.05 -0.14
C ILE A 18 8.50 -1.91 0.82
N ASN A 19 7.94 -3.04 1.25
CA ASN A 19 8.76 -4.09 1.84
C ASN A 19 9.38 -4.94 0.72
N ARG A 20 10.72 -4.97 0.66
CA ARG A 20 11.55 -6.19 0.80
C ARG A 20 12.92 -6.03 0.15
N CYS A 21 13.96 -5.81 0.97
CA CYS A 21 15.34 -6.14 0.61
C CYS A 21 15.76 -7.39 1.39
N LYS A 22 15.52 -8.58 0.83
CA LYS A 22 16.24 -9.83 1.15
C LYS A 22 15.88 -10.88 0.10
N SER A 23 16.89 -11.30 -0.66
CA SER A 23 16.85 -12.21 -1.82
C SER A 23 16.39 -11.56 -3.12
N GLY A 24 17.28 -11.57 -4.13
CA GLY A 24 17.11 -10.97 -5.46
C GLY A 24 16.07 -11.62 -6.36
N ALA A 25 14.87 -11.89 -5.82
CA ALA A 25 13.67 -12.03 -6.62
C ALA A 25 13.08 -10.63 -6.76
N LYS A 26 12.94 -10.14 -8.01
CA LYS A 26 12.17 -8.95 -8.33
C LYS A 26 10.80 -9.11 -7.67
N GLY A 27 10.58 -8.41 -6.56
CA GLY A 27 9.34 -8.47 -5.82
C GLY A 27 8.22 -8.08 -6.77
N ASN A 28 7.47 -9.08 -7.19
CA ASN A 28 6.19 -8.99 -7.87
C ASN A 28 5.15 -8.44 -6.89
N ASN A 29 5.46 -7.33 -6.24
CA ASN A 29 4.49 -6.44 -5.63
C ASN A 29 3.82 -5.69 -6.79
N THR A 30 3.12 -6.43 -7.64
CA THR A 30 2.29 -5.86 -8.68
C THR A 30 1.05 -5.32 -7.99
N VAL A 31 1.20 -4.24 -7.23
CA VAL A 31 0.08 -3.30 -7.07
C VAL A 31 -0.19 -2.85 -8.50
N THR A 32 -1.18 -3.47 -9.13
CA THR A 32 -1.53 -3.13 -10.51
C THR A 32 -1.95 -1.67 -10.53
N SER A 33 -1.73 -0.96 -11.64
CA SER A 33 -2.16 0.45 -11.78
C SER A 33 -3.61 0.66 -11.34
N ASN A 34 -4.46 -0.37 -11.53
CA ASN A 34 -5.84 -0.42 -11.07
C ASN A 34 -5.98 -0.30 -9.54
N VAL A 35 -5.18 -1.03 -8.75
CA VAL A 35 -5.25 -0.99 -7.28
C VAL A 35 -4.81 0.37 -6.74
N SER A 36 -3.74 0.95 -7.29
CA SER A 36 -3.30 2.30 -6.88
C SER A 36 -4.33 3.38 -7.21
N THR A 37 -4.91 3.31 -8.41
CA THR A 37 -5.96 4.26 -8.85
C THR A 37 -7.19 4.15 -7.95
N TRP A 38 -7.63 2.92 -7.67
CA TRP A 38 -8.73 2.66 -6.76
C TRP A 38 -8.44 3.17 -5.34
N PHE A 39 -7.25 2.91 -4.81
CA PHE A 39 -6.87 3.33 -3.45
C PHE A 39 -6.90 4.85 -3.30
N GLU A 40 -6.34 5.61 -4.26
CA GLU A 40 -6.37 7.07 -4.19
C GLU A 40 -7.80 7.63 -4.25
N TRP A 41 -8.66 7.04 -5.07
CA TRP A 41 -10.09 7.39 -5.08
C TRP A 41 -10.74 7.05 -3.74
N ALA A 42 -10.58 5.83 -3.24
CA ALA A 42 -11.20 5.34 -2.02
C ALA A 42 -10.75 6.15 -0.78
N ARG A 43 -9.47 6.56 -0.74
CA ARG A 43 -8.92 7.42 0.31
C ARG A 43 -9.55 8.82 0.29
N LYS A 44 -9.76 9.42 -0.90
CA LYS A 44 -10.46 10.71 -1.02
C LYS A 44 -11.92 10.64 -0.56
N GLN A 45 -12.58 9.50 -0.77
CA GLN A 45 -13.94 9.24 -0.27
C GLN A 45 -13.97 8.83 1.22
N ARG A 46 -12.81 8.73 1.89
CA ARG A 46 -12.66 8.23 3.26
C ARG A 46 -13.21 6.82 3.46
N ILE A 47 -13.18 5.99 2.41
CA ILE A 47 -13.55 4.57 2.49
C ILE A 47 -12.40 3.74 3.11
N VAL A 48 -11.16 4.16 2.87
CA VAL A 48 -9.95 3.57 3.45
C VAL A 48 -9.00 4.67 3.91
N ILE A 49 -8.16 4.38 4.91
CA ILE A 49 -7.21 5.34 5.49
C ILE A 49 -5.75 4.99 5.17
N ALA A 50 -5.44 3.71 5.00
CA ALA A 50 -4.08 3.23 4.73
C ALA A 50 -4.13 1.89 4.00
N MET A 51 -3.00 1.50 3.42
CA MET A 51 -2.83 0.21 2.75
C MET A 51 -1.44 -0.38 3.06
N PHE A 52 -1.40 -1.69 3.29
CA PHE A 52 -0.17 -2.45 3.44
C PHE A 52 -0.27 -3.76 2.64
N GLY A 53 0.59 -3.95 1.64
CA GLY A 53 0.54 -5.12 0.78
C GLY A 53 -0.77 -5.21 0.00
N SER A 54 -1.62 -6.20 0.29
CA SER A 54 -2.95 -6.38 -0.32
C SER A 54 -4.10 -6.11 0.66
N VAL A 55 -3.82 -5.46 1.79
CA VAL A 55 -4.78 -5.15 2.85
C VAL A 55 -4.95 -3.64 2.96
N VAL A 56 -6.20 -3.21 3.11
CA VAL A 56 -6.56 -1.82 3.39
C VAL A 56 -7.18 -1.71 4.76
N PHE A 57 -6.97 -0.55 5.38
CA PHE A 57 -7.52 -0.23 6.69
C PHE A 57 -8.71 0.73 6.53
N THR A 58 -9.86 0.40 7.11
CA THR A 58 -11.05 1.25 7.13
C THR A 58 -10.93 2.32 8.22
N PRO A 59 -11.70 3.42 8.16
CA PRO A 59 -11.79 4.39 9.26
C PRO A 59 -12.24 3.78 10.59
N ASP A 60 -13.02 2.69 10.53
CA ASP A 60 -13.51 1.97 11.71
C ASP A 60 -12.43 1.07 12.35
N GLY A 61 -11.26 0.96 11.72
CA GLY A 61 -10.13 0.17 12.19
C GLY A 61 -10.08 -1.27 11.66
N ASP A 62 -10.96 -1.62 10.71
CA ASP A 62 -10.95 -2.94 10.10
C ASP A 62 -9.82 -3.09 9.09
N ALA A 63 -9.21 -4.27 9.06
CA ALA A 63 -8.25 -4.67 8.04
C ALA A 63 -8.94 -5.61 7.04
N VAL A 64 -9.06 -5.20 5.78
CA VAL A 64 -9.81 -5.94 4.75
C VAL A 64 -8.95 -6.13 3.51
N GLU A 65 -9.09 -7.26 2.82
CA GLU A 65 -8.42 -7.46 1.53
C GLU A 65 -8.87 -6.41 0.49
N VAL A 66 -7.90 -5.86 -0.24
CA VAL A 66 -8.15 -4.80 -1.23
C VAL A 66 -9.11 -5.26 -2.33
N GLN A 67 -9.04 -6.53 -2.75
CA GLN A 67 -9.93 -7.08 -3.78
C GLN A 67 -11.38 -7.15 -3.31
N GLU A 68 -11.60 -7.47 -2.04
CA GLU A 68 -12.94 -7.47 -1.44
C GLU A 68 -13.50 -6.04 -1.39
N MET A 69 -12.67 -5.08 -0.96
CA MET A 69 -13.08 -3.67 -0.94
C MET A 69 -13.33 -3.10 -2.34
N MET A 70 -12.56 -3.50 -3.34
CA MET A 70 -12.78 -3.11 -4.75
C MET A 70 -14.09 -3.65 -5.31
N ARG A 71 -14.57 -4.83 -4.86
CA ARG A 71 -15.89 -5.35 -5.25
C ARG A 71 -17.04 -4.60 -4.58
N ARG A 72 -16.85 -4.19 -3.31
CA ARG A 72 -17.84 -3.39 -2.57
C ARG A 72 -17.95 -1.97 -3.11
N TYR A 73 -16.83 -1.40 -3.55
CA TYR A 73 -16.71 -0.03 -4.02
C TYR A 73 -16.02 0.03 -5.39
N PRO A 74 -16.68 -0.41 -6.47
CA PRO A 74 -16.10 -0.36 -7.81
C PRO A 74 -15.93 1.09 -8.28
N VAL A 75 -14.84 1.36 -8.98
CA VAL A 75 -14.60 2.62 -9.70
C VAL A 75 -14.94 2.39 -11.17
N ASN A 76 -15.89 3.17 -11.70
CA ASN A 76 -16.27 3.15 -13.12
C ASN A 76 -15.23 3.86 -14.00
#